data_AF-A0A1E7FAQ0-F1
#
_entry.id   AF-A0A1E7FAQ0-F1
#
_cell.length_a   1.000
_cell.length_b   1.000
_cell.length_c   1.000
_cell.angle_alpha   90.00
_cell.angle_beta   90.00
_cell.angle_gamma   90.00
#
_symmetry.space_group_name_H-M   'P 1'
#
loop_
_entity.id
_entity.type
_entity.pdbx_description
1 polymer ?
#
loop_
_entity_poly.entity_id
_entity_poly.type
_entity_poly.pdbx_seq_one_letter_code
_entity_poly.pdbx_strand_id
1 'polypeptide(L)'
;MNSLRLLFLFLSTTLVHSFVVRPSSSSATAISSTMIKDQVMSDMDLMCLENSADICSFYEECDIDDREALFNRFAEQTEIMAVKIAEMNGLVKHLKTGDHKHLESEEVAIFRQKVLDLVDTELSL
;
A
#
# COMPACT_ATOMS: atom_id res chain seq x y z
N MET A 1 0.42 -63.40 -10.13
CA MET A 1 0.62 -63.03 -8.71
C MET A 1 2.02 -62.47 -8.55
N ASN A 2 2.07 -61.22 -8.08
CA ASN A 2 3.20 -60.49 -7.48
C ASN A 2 4.38 -60.18 -8.44
N SER A 3 4.90 -58.96 -8.60
CA SER A 3 4.78 -57.76 -7.78
C SER A 3 4.90 -56.53 -8.70
N LEU A 4 3.77 -55.85 -8.88
CA LEU A 4 3.65 -54.48 -9.33
C LEU A 4 4.08 -53.60 -8.15
N ARG A 5 5.24 -52.93 -8.23
CA ARG A 5 5.57 -51.67 -7.51
C ARG A 5 7.07 -51.34 -7.58
N LEU A 6 7.35 -50.04 -7.70
CA LEU A 6 8.65 -49.37 -7.65
C LEU A 6 9.54 -49.47 -8.90
N LEU A 7 9.33 -48.54 -9.83
CA LEU A 7 10.42 -47.72 -10.41
C LEU A 7 9.87 -46.58 -11.29
N PHE A 8 8.88 -45.86 -10.75
CA PHE A 8 8.41 -44.56 -11.28
C PHE A 8 8.80 -43.45 -10.29
N LEU A 9 10.11 -43.26 -10.13
CA LEU A 9 10.77 -42.11 -9.49
C LEU A 9 12.13 -42.10 -10.21
N PHE A 10 12.48 -41.16 -11.09
CA PHE A 10 12.65 -39.74 -10.84
C PHE A 10 12.53 -39.00 -12.17
N LEU A 11 11.42 -38.30 -12.34
CA LEU A 11 11.18 -37.36 -13.42
C LEU A 11 11.18 -35.96 -12.80
N SER A 12 12.36 -35.36 -12.59
CA SER A 12 12.49 -33.94 -12.23
C SER A 12 13.94 -33.53 -11.98
N THR A 13 14.62 -32.98 -12.98
CA THR A 13 15.61 -31.90 -12.77
C THR A 13 15.68 -31.04 -14.03
N THR A 14 14.66 -30.24 -14.26
CA THR A 14 14.80 -29.05 -15.10
C THR A 14 15.82 -28.13 -14.44
N LEU A 15 16.95 -27.91 -15.14
CA LEU A 15 17.97 -26.92 -14.83
C LEU A 15 17.34 -25.52 -14.80
N VAL A 16 16.93 -25.05 -13.63
CA VAL A 16 16.66 -23.63 -13.41
C VAL A 16 18.00 -22.98 -13.07
N HIS A 17 18.48 -22.11 -13.96
CA HIS A 17 19.67 -21.30 -13.76
C HIS A 17 19.40 -20.32 -12.61
N SER A 18 19.93 -20.61 -11.43
CA SER A 18 20.02 -19.62 -10.36
C SER A 18 21.04 -18.56 -10.77
N PHE A 19 20.57 -17.42 -11.28
CA PHE A 19 21.38 -16.20 -11.32
C PHE A 19 21.56 -15.72 -9.89
N VAL A 20 22.72 -16.05 -9.30
CA VAL A 20 23.18 -15.44 -8.06
C VAL A 20 23.59 -14.01 -8.40
N VAL A 21 22.67 -13.05 -8.24
CA VAL A 21 23.03 -11.63 -8.19
C VAL A 21 23.78 -11.43 -6.88
N ARG A 22 25.11 -11.33 -6.99
CA ARG A 22 25.98 -10.95 -5.87
C ARG A 22 25.59 -9.52 -5.48
N PRO A 23 25.17 -9.25 -4.23
CA PRO A 23 24.98 -7.87 -3.81
C PRO A 23 26.35 -7.21 -3.84
N SER A 24 26.52 -6.27 -4.78
CA SER A 24 27.63 -5.33 -4.75
C SER A 24 27.50 -4.56 -3.44
N SER A 25 28.43 -4.77 -2.52
CA SER A 25 28.60 -3.93 -1.34
C SER A 25 29.13 -2.56 -1.79
N SER A 26 28.29 -1.80 -2.50
CA SER A 26 28.42 -0.36 -2.51
C SER A 26 28.10 0.10 -1.11
N SER A 27 29.09 0.65 -0.41
CA SER A 27 28.89 1.46 0.78
C SER A 27 27.89 2.57 0.44
N ALA A 28 26.61 2.27 0.58
CA ALA A 28 25.58 3.27 0.69
C ALA A 28 25.82 3.91 2.04
N THR A 29 26.41 5.09 2.02
CA THR A 29 26.31 6.05 3.10
C THR A 29 24.86 6.01 3.56
N ALA A 30 24.62 5.45 4.73
CA ALA A 30 23.29 5.41 5.32
C ALA A 30 22.91 6.87 5.58
N ILE A 31 22.29 7.50 4.59
CA ILE A 31 21.43 8.64 4.81
C ILE A 31 20.32 8.04 5.65
N SER A 32 20.49 8.18 6.96
CA SER A 32 19.43 8.04 7.93
C SER A 32 18.33 9.01 7.48
N SER A 33 17.40 8.48 6.68
CA SER A 33 16.21 9.19 6.26
C SER A 33 15.40 9.40 7.53
N THR A 34 15.60 10.58 8.07
CA THR A 34 14.86 11.13 9.18
C THR A 34 13.42 11.26 8.71
N MET A 35 12.50 10.50 9.31
CA MET A 35 11.05 10.56 9.12
C MET A 35 10.54 10.39 7.68
N ILE A 36 10.46 9.15 7.18
CA ILE A 36 9.34 8.79 6.28
C ILE A 36 8.12 8.63 7.17
N LYS A 37 7.50 9.75 7.55
CA LYS A 37 6.16 9.78 8.13
C LYS A 37 5.21 10.05 6.98
N ASP A 38 4.35 9.09 6.69
CA ASP A 38 3.15 9.26 5.86
C ASP A 38 3.40 9.52 4.37
N GLN A 39 4.08 8.58 3.71
CA GLN A 39 4.21 8.57 2.25
C GLN A 39 2.99 7.90 1.61
N VAL A 40 2.38 8.58 0.65
CA VAL A 40 1.33 8.01 -0.22
C VAL A 40 1.95 6.88 -1.05
N MET A 41 1.25 5.76 -1.16
CA MET A 41 1.65 4.62 -1.98
C MET A 41 2.03 5.01 -3.41
N SER A 42 3.01 4.31 -3.97
CA SER A 42 3.39 4.50 -5.36
C SER A 42 2.36 3.87 -6.30
N ASP A 43 2.37 4.28 -7.57
CA ASP A 43 1.51 3.70 -8.61
C ASP A 43 1.71 2.18 -8.74
N MET A 44 2.94 1.70 -8.49
CA MET A 44 3.24 0.26 -8.50
C MET A 44 2.56 -0.46 -7.32
N ASP A 45 2.59 0.14 -6.13
CA ASP A 45 1.96 -0.43 -4.93
C ASP A 45 0.44 -0.46 -5.08
N LEU A 46 -0.15 0.60 -5.64
CA LEU A 46 -1.58 0.68 -5.95
C LEU A 46 -2.00 -0.44 -6.90
N MET A 47 -1.26 -0.66 -7.98
CA MET A 47 -1.54 -1.73 -8.94
C MET A 47 -1.45 -3.13 -8.30
N CYS A 48 -0.48 -3.35 -7.41
CA CYS A 48 -0.37 -4.61 -6.67
C CYS A 48 -1.57 -4.85 -5.74
N LEU A 49 -2.02 -3.81 -5.04
CA LEU A 49 -3.19 -3.89 -4.16
C LEU A 49 -4.50 -4.04 -4.92
N GLU A 50 -4.65 -3.38 -6.07
CA GLU A 50 -5.79 -3.55 -6.98
C GLU A 50 -5.90 -5.00 -7.44
N ASN A 51 -4.81 -5.58 -7.97
CA ASN A 51 -4.78 -6.99 -8.36
C ASN A 51 -5.09 -7.94 -7.18
N SER A 52 -4.60 -7.62 -5.99
CA SER A 52 -4.86 -8.42 -4.79
C SER A 52 -6.32 -8.33 -4.35
N ALA A 53 -6.92 -7.13 -4.40
CA ALA A 53 -8.32 -6.92 -4.10
C ALA A 53 -9.24 -7.63 -5.11
N ASP A 54 -8.87 -7.65 -6.39
CA ASP A 54 -9.58 -8.42 -7.41
C ASP A 54 -9.54 -9.92 -7.11
N ILE A 55 -8.36 -10.46 -6.79
CA ILE A 55 -8.24 -11.88 -6.42
C ILE A 55 -9.11 -12.20 -5.20
N CYS A 56 -9.02 -11.38 -4.15
CA CYS A 56 -9.76 -11.59 -2.92
C CYS A 56 -11.29 -11.44 -3.09
N SER A 57 -11.75 -10.59 -4.00
CA SER A 57 -13.18 -10.34 -4.21
C SER A 57 -13.84 -11.33 -5.17
N PHE A 58 -13.15 -11.76 -6.23
CA PHE A 58 -13.74 -12.61 -7.27
C PHE A 58 -13.55 -14.11 -7.05
N TYR A 59 -12.44 -14.53 -6.45
CA TYR A 59 -12.06 -15.94 -6.43
C TYR A 59 -12.25 -16.61 -5.06
N GLU A 60 -12.71 -15.86 -4.03
CA GLU A 60 -12.77 -16.33 -2.62
C GLU A 60 -11.44 -16.94 -2.14
N GLU A 61 -10.33 -16.59 -2.79
CA GLU A 61 -9.00 -17.16 -2.54
C GLU A 61 -8.33 -16.56 -1.31
N CYS A 62 -8.84 -15.43 -0.81
CA CYS A 62 -8.33 -14.79 0.40
C CYS A 62 -9.13 -15.23 1.62
N ASP A 63 -8.38 -15.60 2.66
CA ASP A 63 -8.99 -15.81 3.97
C ASP A 63 -9.42 -14.47 4.61
N ILE A 64 -10.04 -14.58 5.78
CA ILE A 64 -10.55 -13.40 6.50
C ILE A 64 -9.40 -12.46 6.90
N ASP A 65 -8.26 -13.03 7.29
CA ASP A 65 -7.12 -12.28 7.81
C ASP A 65 -6.44 -11.46 6.70
N ASP A 66 -6.26 -12.06 5.52
CA ASP A 66 -5.69 -11.39 4.34
C ASP A 66 -6.59 -10.24 3.86
N ARG A 67 -7.91 -10.47 3.86
CA ARG A 67 -8.88 -9.43 3.49
C ARG A 67 -8.90 -8.28 4.51
N GLU A 68 -8.83 -8.59 5.80
CA GLU A 68 -8.73 -7.56 6.85
C GLU A 68 -7.42 -6.77 6.71
N ALA A 69 -6.31 -7.43 6.40
CA ALA A 69 -5.03 -6.78 6.16
C ALA A 69 -5.09 -5.81 4.97
N LEU A 70 -5.76 -6.18 3.87
CA LEU A 70 -5.98 -5.29 2.74
C LEU A 70 -6.84 -4.07 3.12
N PHE A 71 -7.95 -4.28 3.83
CA PHE A 71 -8.78 -3.17 4.30
C PHE A 71 -8.02 -2.19 5.20
N ASN A 72 -7.24 -2.71 6.15
CA ASN A 72 -6.42 -1.88 7.03
C ASN A 72 -5.40 -1.06 6.24
N ARG A 73 -4.81 -1.63 5.18
CA ARG A 73 -3.89 -0.91 4.29
C ARG A 73 -4.56 0.19 3.49
N PHE A 74 -5.74 -0.07 2.93
CA PHE A 74 -6.50 0.97 2.22
C PHE A 74 -6.97 2.08 3.17
N ALA A 75 -7.40 1.74 4.38
CA ALA A 75 -7.80 2.70 5.40
C ALA A 75 -6.64 3.63 5.81
N GLU A 76 -5.45 3.07 6.07
CA GLU A 76 -4.24 3.83 6.38
C GLU A 76 -3.87 4.81 5.25
N GLN A 77 -3.92 4.36 3.98
CA GLN A 77 -3.64 5.23 2.85
C GLN A 77 -4.68 6.33 2.65
N THR A 78 -5.95 6.02 2.93
CA THR A 78 -7.04 7.00 2.90
C THR A 78 -6.80 8.10 3.93
N GLU A 79 -6.37 7.73 5.14
CA GLU A 79 -6.02 8.69 6.20
C GLU A 79 -4.86 9.61 5.79
N ILE A 80 -3.78 9.03 5.25
CA ILE A 80 -2.62 9.79 4.77
C ILE A 80 -3.05 10.76 3.66
N MET A 81 -3.85 10.29 2.69
CA MET A 81 -4.34 11.11 1.60
C MET A 81 -5.26 12.23 2.09
N ALA A 82 -6.12 11.96 3.08
CA ALA A 82 -6.98 12.98 3.68
C ALA A 82 -6.17 14.13 4.30
N VAL A 83 -5.05 13.83 4.96
CA VAL A 83 -4.12 14.86 5.47
C VAL A 83 -3.54 15.67 4.31
N LYS A 84 -3.04 15.02 3.25
CA LYS A 84 -2.45 15.72 2.09
C LYS A 84 -3.48 16.60 1.38
N ILE A 85 -4.72 16.14 1.22
CA ILE A 85 -5.82 16.93 0.66
C ILE A 85 -6.14 18.12 1.55
N ALA A 86 -6.16 17.95 2.87
CA ALA A 86 -6.37 19.05 3.82
C ALA A 86 -5.26 20.11 3.74
N GLU A 87 -3.99 19.68 3.73
CA GLU A 87 -2.83 20.56 3.55
C GLU A 87 -2.92 21.35 2.23
N MET A 88 -3.18 20.67 1.10
CA MET A 88 -3.33 21.31 -0.21
C MET A 88 -4.48 22.31 -0.23
N ASN A 89 -5.63 21.98 0.35
CA ASN A 89 -6.75 22.92 0.45
C ASN A 89 -6.40 24.15 1.29
N GLY A 90 -5.67 23.96 2.37
CA GLY A 90 -5.11 25.05 3.16
C GLY A 90 -4.23 25.98 2.33
N LEU A 91 -3.31 25.43 1.54
CA LEU A 91 -2.44 26.21 0.64
C LEU A 91 -3.26 26.95 -0.43
N VAL A 92 -4.30 26.32 -0.98
CA VAL A 92 -5.21 26.99 -1.94
C VAL A 92 -5.96 28.15 -1.29
N LYS A 93 -6.45 27.98 -0.05
CA LYS A 93 -7.07 29.06 0.74
C LYS A 93 -6.07 30.21 0.93
N HIS A 94 -4.84 29.90 1.32
CA HIS A 94 -3.76 30.87 1.48
C HIS A 94 -3.52 31.70 0.22
N LEU A 95 -3.39 31.04 -0.94
CA LEU A 95 -3.20 31.71 -2.23
C LEU A 95 -4.38 32.59 -2.64
N LYS A 96 -5.62 32.20 -2.28
CA LYS A 96 -6.83 32.95 -2.64
C LYS A 96 -7.07 34.17 -1.76
N THR A 97 -6.76 34.09 -0.47
CA THR A 97 -7.03 35.17 0.49
C THR A 97 -5.85 36.12 0.70
N GLY A 98 -4.63 35.69 0.35
CA GLY A 98 -3.40 36.43 0.66
C GLY A 98 -3.04 36.42 2.16
N ASP A 99 -3.72 35.59 2.97
CA ASP A 99 -3.51 35.54 4.42
C ASP A 99 -2.32 34.64 4.77
N HIS A 100 -1.11 35.20 4.95
CA HIS A 100 0.16 34.50 5.24
C HIS A 100 0.25 33.79 6.60
N LYS A 101 -0.88 33.53 7.24
CA LYS A 101 -0.91 32.66 8.42
C LYS A 101 -0.52 31.24 8.02
N HIS A 102 0.28 30.63 8.89
CA HIS A 102 0.61 29.23 8.77
C HIS A 102 -0.66 28.40 9.03
N LEU A 103 -0.80 27.26 8.35
CA LEU A 103 -1.90 26.34 8.61
C LEU A 103 -1.77 25.81 10.03
N GLU A 104 -2.72 26.17 10.88
CA GLU A 104 -2.82 25.61 12.22
C GLU A 104 -3.16 24.12 12.11
N SER A 105 -2.50 23.29 12.91
CA SER A 105 -2.71 21.83 12.89
C SER A 105 -4.16 21.44 13.17
N GLU A 106 -4.89 22.26 13.92
CA GLU A 106 -6.32 22.08 14.19
C GLU A 106 -7.19 22.26 12.93
N GLU A 107 -6.88 23.24 12.07
CA GLU A 107 -7.62 23.40 10.81
C GLU A 107 -7.42 22.19 9.90
N VAL A 108 -6.20 21.66 9.82
CA VAL A 108 -5.88 20.46 9.05
C VAL A 108 -6.63 19.25 9.59
N ALA A 109 -6.71 19.08 10.91
CA ALA A 109 -7.45 17.99 11.55
C ALA A 109 -8.96 18.04 11.24
N ILE A 110 -9.56 19.23 11.29
CA ILE A 110 -10.98 19.42 10.93
C ILE A 110 -11.24 19.07 9.47
N PHE A 111 -10.37 19.51 8.56
CA PHE A 111 -10.50 19.19 7.14
C PHE A 111 -10.28 17.71 6.85
N ARG A 112 -9.27 17.10 7.47
CA ARG A 112 -9.02 15.66 7.41
C ARG A 112 -10.27 14.88 7.81
N GLN A 113 -10.89 15.22 8.94
CA GLN A 113 -12.10 14.53 9.40
C GLN A 113 -13.23 14.63 8.38
N LYS A 114 -13.45 15.83 7.80
CA LYS A 114 -14.46 16.01 6.74
C LYS A 114 -14.19 15.15 5.51
N VAL A 115 -12.93 14.97 5.11
CA VAL A 115 -12.58 14.10 3.98
C VAL A 115 -12.88 12.64 4.32
N LEU A 116 -12.54 12.19 5.53
CA LEU A 116 -12.83 10.83 5.98
C LEU A 116 -14.35 10.56 6.06
N ASP A 117 -15.13 11.49 6.62
CA ASP A 117 -16.59 11.35 6.71
C ASP A 117 -17.25 11.21 5.32
N LEU A 118 -16.71 11.90 4.31
CA LEU A 118 -17.18 11.78 2.92
C LEU A 118 -16.89 10.40 2.34
N VAL A 119 -15.68 9.88 2.56
CA VAL A 119 -15.29 8.55 2.07
C VAL A 119 -16.12 7.45 2.73
N ASP A 120 -16.33 7.52 4.04
CA ASP A 120 -17.13 6.54 4.78
C ASP A 120 -18.60 6.52 4.32
N THR A 121 -19.14 7.68 3.93
CA THR A 121 -20.49 7.79 3.38
C THR A 121 -20.61 7.08 2.02
N GLU A 122 -19.58 7.15 1.17
CA GLU A 122 -19.58 6.48 -0.13
C GLU A 122 -19.44 4.95 -0.02
N LEU A 123 -18.69 4.46 0.96
CA LEU A 123 -18.48 3.01 1.19
C LEU A 123 -19.67 2.33 1.89
N SER A 124 -20.59 3.10 2.46
CA SER A 124 -21.78 2.58 3.17
C SER A 124 -23.00 2.34 2.26
N LEU A 125 -22.87 2.59 0.95
CA LEU A 125 -23.90 2.42 -0.07
C LEU A 125 -23.78 1.07 -0.79
#